data_AF-A0AAN9TXY9-F1
#
_entry.id   AF-A0AAN9TXY9-F1
#
_cell.length_a   1.000
_cell.length_b   1.000
_cell.length_c   1.000
_cell.angle_alpha   90.00
_cell.angle_beta   90.00
_cell.angle_gamma   90.00
#
_symmetry.space_group_name_H-M   'P 1'
#
loop_
_entity.id
_entity.type
_entity.pdbx_description
1 polymer ?
#
loop_
_entity_poly.entity_id
_entity_poly.type
_entity_poly.pdbx_seq_one_letter_code
_entity_poly.pdbx_strand_id
1 'polypeptide(L)'
;MLLFSCRLKLKNFVVVYILETGVNQGDAGGGLLFPKTDLQGRDRYYLRGIASNRDKTLRSDGTTYISAFTDIAQHIEWMYSVQEKIEICKFNE
;
A
#
# COMPACT_ATOMS: atom_id res chain seq x y z
N MET A 1 3.03 -11.37 21.01
CA MET A 1 1.99 -12.36 20.67
C MET A 1 1.36 -11.93 19.36
N LEU A 2 1.76 -12.54 18.23
CA LEU A 2 1.28 -12.20 16.89
C LEU A 2 0.05 -13.05 16.57
N LEU A 3 -1.12 -12.42 16.44
CA LEU A 3 -2.32 -13.08 15.92
C LEU A 3 -2.34 -12.92 14.40
N PHE A 4 -2.13 -14.03 13.67
CA PHE A 4 -2.43 -14.14 12.26
C PHE A 4 -3.94 -14.43 12.10
N SER A 5 -4.69 -13.50 11.53
CA SER A 5 -6.05 -13.78 11.05
C SER A 5 -6.05 -14.05 9.54
N CYS A 6 -6.82 -15.07 9.18
CA CYS A 6 -6.83 -15.80 7.92
C CYS A 6 -7.42 -14.99 6.74
N ARG A 7 -6.88 -15.23 5.52
CA ARG A 7 -7.18 -14.59 4.20
C ARG A 7 -6.51 -13.26 3.86
N LEU A 8 -5.27 -13.03 4.28
CA LEU A 8 -4.38 -12.16 3.49
C LEU A 8 -3.87 -12.97 2.29
N LYS A 9 -4.31 -12.63 1.07
CA LYS A 9 -3.62 -13.10 -0.13
C LYS A 9 -2.16 -12.66 0.01
N LEU A 10 -1.21 -13.54 -0.32
CA LEU A 10 0.25 -13.35 -0.15
C LEU A 10 0.80 -12.02 -0.72
N LYS A 11 0.02 -11.29 -1.52
CA LYS A 11 0.34 -10.02 -2.17
C LYS A 11 0.03 -8.76 -1.37
N ASN A 12 -0.53 -8.90 -0.18
CA ASN A 12 -0.84 -7.77 0.69
C ASN A 12 0.02 -7.82 1.95
N PHE A 13 0.44 -6.65 2.43
CA PHE A 13 0.99 -6.49 3.76
C PHE A 13 0.05 -5.65 4.63
N VAL A 14 0.19 -5.78 5.93
CA VAL A 14 -0.68 -5.12 6.91
C VAL A 14 0.10 -4.05 7.65
N VAL A 15 -0.54 -2.89 7.82
CA VAL A 15 -0.09 -1.84 8.72
C VAL A 15 -1.12 -1.67 9.83
N VAL A 16 -0.64 -1.64 11.06
CA VAL A 16 -1.47 -1.44 12.26
C VAL A 16 -1.29 -0.01 12.72
N TYR A 17 -2.40 0.73 12.82
CA TYR A 17 -2.42 2.08 13.38
C TYR A 17 -2.95 1.99 14.81
N ILE A 18 -2.14 2.46 15.77
CA ILE A 18 -2.44 2.45 17.21
C ILE A 18 -2.71 3.88 17.66
N LEU A 19 -3.57 4.63 16.94
CA LEU A 19 -4.04 5.99 17.24
C LEU A 19 -5.33 6.27 16.44
N GLU A 20 -5.99 7.41 16.68
CA GLU A 20 -7.19 7.84 15.94
C GLU A 20 -6.95 8.16 14.46
N THR A 21 -5.70 8.29 14.03
CA THR A 21 -5.35 8.63 12.65
C THR A 21 -5.00 7.38 11.84
N GLY A 22 -5.72 7.16 10.75
CA GLY A 22 -5.54 6.00 9.88
C GLY A 22 -6.36 6.10 8.60
N VAL A 23 -6.27 5.07 7.77
CA VAL A 23 -7.00 4.97 6.50
C VAL A 23 -8.51 4.87 6.76
N ASN A 24 -9.28 5.70 6.08
CA ASN A 24 -10.74 5.77 6.20
C ASN A 24 -11.46 5.19 4.98
N GLN A 25 -12.79 5.02 5.14
CA GLN A 25 -13.64 4.64 4.03
C GLN A 25 -13.59 5.74 2.96
N GLY A 26 -13.23 5.36 1.74
CA GLY A 26 -13.00 6.30 0.63
C GLY A 26 -11.51 6.45 0.26
N ASP A 27 -10.59 6.07 1.14
CA ASP A 27 -9.14 6.16 0.89
C ASP A 27 -8.59 4.94 0.11
N ALA A 28 -9.46 4.01 -0.30
CA ALA A 28 -9.06 2.85 -1.11
C ALA A 28 -8.44 3.32 -2.44
N GLY A 29 -7.27 2.77 -2.78
CA GLY A 29 -6.43 3.25 -3.87
C GLY A 29 -5.37 4.29 -3.46
N GLY A 30 -5.45 4.81 -2.23
CA GLY A 30 -4.46 5.76 -1.69
C GLY A 30 -3.09 5.13 -1.45
N GLY A 31 -2.03 5.93 -1.57
CA GLY A 31 -0.65 5.47 -1.43
C GLY A 31 -0.12 5.50 -0.01
N LEU A 32 0.64 4.47 0.36
CA LEU A 32 1.52 4.48 1.53
C LEU A 32 2.95 4.81 1.07
N LEU A 33 3.45 5.98 1.48
CA LEU A 33 4.75 6.49 1.04
C LEU A 33 5.75 6.52 2.19
N PHE A 34 7.02 6.26 1.87
CA PHE A 34 8.13 6.37 2.81
C PHE A 34 9.17 7.35 2.28
N PRO A 35 9.69 8.27 3.12
CA PRO A 35 10.77 9.15 2.73
C PRO A 35 12.08 8.37 2.59
N LYS A 36 12.89 8.75 1.61
CA LYS A 36 14.28 8.34 1.46
C LYS A 36 15.07 9.48 0.85
N THR A 37 16.13 9.87 1.53
CA THR A 37 17.08 10.86 1.04
C THR A 37 17.88 10.24 -0.12
N ASP A 38 17.89 10.93 -1.26
CA ASP A 38 18.66 10.51 -2.43
C ASP A 38 20.15 10.84 -2.28
N LEU A 39 20.97 10.40 -3.24
CA LEU A 39 22.41 10.64 -3.25
C LEU A 39 22.78 12.13 -3.36
N GLN A 40 21.84 12.99 -3.73
CA GLN A 40 22.01 14.44 -3.77
C GLN A 40 21.49 15.14 -2.51
N GLY A 41 21.14 14.39 -1.47
CA GLY A 41 20.64 14.94 -0.20
C GLY A 41 19.20 15.42 -0.24
N ARG A 42 18.40 15.02 -1.24
CA ARG A 42 16.99 15.43 -1.35
C ARG A 42 16.07 14.35 -0.84
N ASP A 43 15.09 14.75 -0.04
CA ASP A 43 14.05 13.83 0.42
C ASP A 43 13.06 13.54 -0.70
N ARG A 44 12.94 12.26 -1.04
CA ARG A 44 11.95 11.75 -2.00
C ARG A 44 11.05 10.74 -1.31
N TYR A 45 9.78 10.75 -1.68
CA TYR A 45 8.79 9.82 -1.14
C TYR A 45 8.56 8.68 -2.13
N TYR A 46 8.74 7.45 -1.67
CA TYR A 46 8.60 6.25 -2.49
C TYR A 46 7.37 5.47 -2.06
N LEU A 47 6.58 5.06 -3.04
CA LEU A 47 5.36 4.32 -2.83
C LEU A 47 5.70 2.86 -2.46
N ARG A 48 5.22 2.40 -1.30
CA ARG A 48 5.43 1.03 -0.80
C ARG A 48 4.18 0.18 -0.87
N GLY A 49 3.01 0.78 -0.66
CA GLY A 49 1.75 0.07 -0.75
C GLY A 49 0.59 0.93 -1.22
N ILE A 50 -0.49 0.25 -1.61
CA ILE A 50 -1.75 0.88 -2.03
C ILE A 50 -2.86 0.38 -1.10
N ALA A 51 -3.59 1.30 -0.47
CA ALA A 51 -4.69 0.98 0.43
C ALA A 51 -5.73 0.13 -0.31
N SER A 52 -6.00 -1.07 0.20
CA SER A 52 -6.95 -2.00 -0.41
C SER A 52 -8.18 -2.16 0.47
N ASN A 53 -7.96 -2.72 1.67
CA ASN A 53 -9.03 -3.07 2.58
C ASN A 53 -8.69 -2.51 3.96
N ARG A 54 -9.72 -2.08 4.66
CA ARG A 54 -9.67 -1.84 6.09
C ARG A 54 -10.49 -2.93 6.76
N ASP A 55 -9.94 -3.52 7.81
CA ASP A 55 -10.74 -4.32 8.72
C ASP A 55 -11.18 -3.44 9.89
N LYS A 56 -12.44 -3.59 10.31
CA LYS A 56 -12.97 -2.78 11.41
C LYS A 56 -12.34 -3.25 12.71
N THR A 57 -11.80 -2.27 13.44
CA THR A 57 -11.54 -2.26 14.88
C THR A 57 -11.24 -3.61 15.54
N LEU A 58 -9.95 -3.87 15.76
CA LEU A 58 -9.50 -5.03 16.55
C LEU A 58 -9.88 -4.96 18.03
N ARG A 59 -10.13 -3.76 18.54
CA ARG A 59 -10.45 -3.53 19.96
C ARG A 59 -11.83 -2.93 20.08
N SER A 60 -12.55 -3.38 21.09
CA SER A 60 -13.87 -2.90 21.51
C SER A 60 -13.86 -1.42 21.95
N ASP A 61 -12.68 -0.83 22.19
CA ASP A 61 -12.50 0.59 22.52
C ASP A 61 -12.58 1.52 21.30
N GLY A 62 -12.61 0.98 20.07
CA GLY A 62 -12.74 1.81 18.86
C GLY A 62 -11.45 2.49 18.40
N THR A 63 -10.31 2.28 19.07
CA THR A 63 -9.10 3.11 18.90
C THR A 63 -8.01 2.49 18.02
N THR A 64 -8.14 1.22 17.64
CA THR A 64 -7.12 0.50 16.86
C THR A 64 -7.66 0.08 15.51
N TYR A 65 -7.00 0.51 14.44
CA TYR A 65 -7.38 0.20 13.07
C TYR A 65 -6.32 -0.64 12.37
N ILE A 66 -6.77 -1.69 11.68
CA ILE A 66 -5.93 -2.44 10.75
C ILE A 66 -6.26 -2.00 9.33
N SER A 67 -5.22 -1.61 8.60
CA SER A 67 -5.32 -1.36 7.17
C SER A 67 -4.40 -2.30 6.42
N ALA A 68 -4.95 -2.95 5.41
CA ALA A 68 -4.23 -3.80 4.49
C ALA A 68 -3.87 -3.02 3.23
N PHE A 69 -2.62 -3.14 2.81
CA PHE A 69 -2.07 -2.51 1.63
C PHE A 69 -1.60 -3.59 0.65
N THR A 70 -1.82 -3.35 -0.63
CA THR A 70 -1.19 -4.14 -1.71
C THR A 70 0.31 -3.90 -1.66
N ASP A 71 1.14 -4.94 -1.60
CA ASP A 71 2.60 -4.82 -1.63
C ASP A 71 3.08 -4.54 -3.04
N ILE A 72 3.46 -3.29 -3.33
CA ILE A 72 3.91 -2.92 -4.67
C ILE A 72 5.14 -3.72 -5.08
N ALA A 73 6.02 -4.10 -4.15
CA ALA A 73 7.23 -4.85 -4.49
C ALA A 73 6.92 -6.19 -5.17
N GLN A 74 5.77 -6.80 -4.86
CA GLN A 74 5.33 -8.04 -5.50
C GLN A 74 4.69 -7.85 -6.88
N HIS A 75 4.49 -6.60 -7.30
CA HIS A 75 3.83 -6.22 -8.54
C HIS A 75 4.73 -5.41 -9.50
N ILE A 76 5.99 -5.13 -9.13
CA ILE A 76 6.92 -4.33 -9.93
C ILE A 76 7.08 -4.88 -11.36
N GLU A 77 7.28 -6.19 -11.51
CA GLU A 77 7.44 -6.81 -12.84
C GLU A 77 6.18 -6.65 -13.70
N TRP A 78 5.00 -6.83 -13.10
CA TRP A 78 3.73 -6.62 -13.79
C TRP A 78 3.58 -5.15 -14.21
N MET A 79 3.91 -4.21 -13.33
CA MET A 79 3.86 -2.77 -13.63
C MET A 79 4.75 -2.41 -14.82
N TYR A 80 5.99 -2.90 -14.87
CA TYR A 80 6.87 -2.67 -16.00
C TYR A 80 6.31 -3.27 -17.30
N SER A 81 5.75 -4.49 -17.23
CA SER A 81 5.14 -5.13 -18.41
C SER A 81 3.94 -4.36 -18.97
N VAL A 82 3.20 -3.65 -18.11
CA VAL A 82 2.07 -2.81 -18.53
C VAL A 82 2.58 -1.49 -19.10
N GLN A 83 3.59 -0.89 -18.48
CA GLN A 83 4.20 0.34 -18.97
C GLN A 83 4.75 0.18 -20.39
N GLU A 84 5.53 -0.87 -20.63
CA GLU A 84 6.09 -1.17 -21.97
C GLU A 84 4.98 -1.30 -23.02
N LYS A 85 3.90 -2.02 -22.71
CA LYS A 85 2.75 -2.17 -23.61
C LYS A 85 2.06 -0.84 -23.90
N ILE A 86 1.89 0.01 -22.89
CA ILE A 86 1.27 1.33 -23.07
C ILE A 86 2.16 2.22 -23.94
N GLU A 87 3.47 2.21 -23.74
CA GLU A 87 4.41 2.98 -24.56
C GLU A 87 4.39 2.51 -26.02
N ILE A 88 4.37 1.19 -26.26
CA ILE A 88 4.21 0.64 -27.61
C ILE A 88 2.88 1.06 -28.25
N CYS A 89 1.78 1.06 -27.51
CA CYS A 89 0.50 1.53 -28.05
C CYS A 89 0.54 3.00 -28.47
N LYS A 90 1.21 3.86 -27.69
CA LYS A 90 1.35 5.30 -28.02
C LYS A 90 2.21 5.59 -29.25
N PHE A 91 3.07 4.65 -29.67
CA PHE A 91 3.89 4.81 -30.88
C PHE A 91 3.21 4.30 -32.15
N ASN A 92 2.12 3.54 -32.04
CA ASN A 92 1.41 2.96 -33.18
C ASN A 92 0.05 3.66 -33.47
N GLU A 93 -0.21 4.78 -32.79
CA GLU A 93 -1.30 5.73 -33.07
C GLU A 93 -0.75 6.99 -33.75
#